data_AF-A0A7S0I0R7-F1
#
_entry.id   AF-A0A7S0I0R7-F1
#
_cell.length_a   1.000
_cell.length_b   1.000
_cell.length_c   1.000
_cell.angle_alpha   90.00
_cell.angle_beta   90.00
_cell.angle_gamma   90.00
#
_symmetry.space_group_name_H-M   'P 1'
#
loop_
_entity.id
_entity.type
_entity.pdbx_description
1 polymer ?
#
loop_
_entity_poly.entity_id
_entity_poly.type
_entity_poly.pdbx_seq_one_letter_code
_entity_poly.pdbx_strand_id
1 'polypeptide(L)'
;GSGYCKAGHTGPLCQVCSASDYYFDDEAAMECIECPKVHERLDLPLGIFGGLFVLLWFSWFCSQFCGERLHGLIAKVKRVVARIRQLDLVPRCKLLFTFFQVASQITTVYNVQLTGSAGELYQNSVAFLSWATIDWDGWLFPGQCIPVGFRFRLLLRALLPIVLLVAIPLCVVAFFGYRRARGLGTRGRWLRDALVVAAPFDLFVSFVLCPTVSKGIFDTWDCTKYELDGATGDVRTFLNEDLRVVCGGNDHPEQYDKIKNIAYFFLLIWPIGMPLIGMLVLLPIRKALRQNRNSPMVQATAFLHREYRPTYFWWDLISLLQRLVLTGWVVFFIPIESDVWRIFIGLLTTIGYLSLIQFVQPYKRADINTLAIATQFSLVCV
;
A
#
# COMPACT_ATOMS: atom_id res chain seq x y z
N GLY A 1 -17.86 -33.86 -0.81
CA GLY A 1 -17.01 -32.82 -0.21
C GLY A 1 -17.59 -32.13 1.02
N SER A 2 -17.61 -32.80 2.18
CA SER A 2 -17.67 -32.19 3.52
C SER A 2 -17.45 -33.26 4.61
N GLY A 3 -17.82 -34.50 4.32
CA GLY A 3 -17.61 -35.66 5.19
C GLY A 3 -16.16 -36.10 5.41
N TYR A 4 -15.20 -35.57 4.64
CA TYR A 4 -13.75 -35.79 4.87
C TYR A 4 -13.11 -34.71 5.73
N CYS A 5 -13.79 -33.58 5.95
CA CYS A 5 -13.27 -32.50 6.76
C CYS A 5 -13.50 -32.77 8.24
N LYS A 6 -12.58 -32.29 9.09
CA LYS A 6 -12.77 -32.25 10.54
C LYS A 6 -14.09 -31.53 10.85
N ALA A 7 -14.81 -31.97 11.87
CA ALA A 7 -16.04 -31.31 12.31
C ALA A 7 -15.78 -29.80 12.54
N GLY A 8 -16.62 -28.94 11.97
CA GLY A 8 -16.44 -27.48 11.98
C GLY A 8 -15.80 -26.91 10.71
N HIS A 9 -15.19 -27.74 9.86
CA HIS A 9 -14.52 -27.35 8.61
C HIS A 9 -15.32 -27.76 7.37
N THR A 10 -15.24 -26.94 6.33
CA THR A 10 -15.95 -27.06 5.05
C THR A 10 -15.10 -26.46 3.93
N GLY A 11 -15.61 -26.48 2.69
CA GLY A 11 -14.97 -25.86 1.52
C GLY A 11 -13.77 -26.66 0.97
N PRO A 12 -13.09 -26.11 -0.06
CA PRO A 12 -11.89 -26.73 -0.61
C PRO A 12 -10.78 -26.79 0.46
N LEU A 13 -10.01 -27.88 0.47
CA LEU A 13 -8.93 -28.16 1.44
C LEU A 13 -9.37 -28.12 2.92
N CYS A 14 -10.67 -28.12 3.22
CA CYS A 14 -11.21 -27.98 4.57
C CYS A 14 -10.80 -26.67 5.29
N GLN A 15 -10.54 -25.61 4.51
CA GLN A 15 -10.06 -24.32 5.03
C GLN A 15 -11.19 -23.31 5.31
N VAL A 16 -12.45 -23.69 5.13
CA VAL A 16 -13.59 -22.81 5.38
C VAL A 16 -14.31 -23.21 6.68
N CYS A 17 -14.37 -22.31 7.66
CA CYS A 17 -15.11 -22.57 8.89
C CYS A 17 -16.62 -22.53 8.66
N SER A 18 -17.32 -23.52 9.21
CA SER A 18 -18.78 -23.69 9.12
C SER A 18 -19.56 -22.66 9.94
N ALA A 19 -19.01 -22.21 11.06
CA ALA A 19 -19.59 -21.17 11.91
C ALA A 19 -19.02 -19.79 11.52
N SER A 20 -19.87 -18.76 11.54
CA SER A 20 -19.52 -17.37 11.19
C SER A 20 -18.56 -16.72 12.17
N ASP A 21 -18.53 -17.21 13.40
CA ASP A 21 -17.75 -16.64 14.51
C ASP A 21 -16.33 -17.21 14.57
N TYR A 22 -15.96 -18.06 13.61
CA TYR A 22 -14.65 -18.69 13.49
C TYR A 22 -13.99 -18.32 12.15
N TYR A 23 -12.68 -18.11 12.17
CA TYR A 23 -11.84 -17.97 11.00
C TYR A 23 -10.77 -19.05 10.94
N PHE A 24 -10.31 -19.39 9.74
CA PHE A 24 -9.25 -20.37 9.56
C PHE A 24 -7.90 -19.68 9.72
N ASP A 25 -7.10 -20.17 10.66
CA ASP A 25 -5.73 -19.72 10.88
C ASP A 25 -4.75 -20.62 10.11
N ASP A 26 -4.14 -20.06 9.07
CA ASP A 26 -3.19 -20.74 8.18
C ASP A 26 -1.75 -20.71 8.70
N GLU A 27 -1.44 -19.89 9.70
CA GLU A 27 -0.07 -19.69 10.19
C GLU A 27 0.28 -20.51 11.44
N ALA A 28 -0.60 -20.56 12.45
CA ALA A 28 -0.23 -21.16 13.75
C ALA A 28 -0.95 -22.50 14.03
N ALA A 29 -2.25 -22.59 13.77
CA ALA A 29 -3.04 -23.75 14.18
C ALA A 29 -3.47 -24.69 13.05
N MET A 30 -3.56 -24.20 11.80
CA MET A 30 -4.24 -24.92 10.69
C MET A 30 -5.67 -25.36 11.08
N GLU A 31 -6.31 -24.59 11.95
CA GLU A 31 -7.62 -24.89 12.54
C GLU A 31 -8.53 -23.65 12.55
N CYS A 32 -9.83 -23.88 12.71
CA CYS A 32 -10.81 -22.81 12.89
C CYS A 32 -10.76 -22.25 14.32
N ILE A 33 -10.35 -21.00 14.48
CA ILE A 33 -10.23 -20.29 15.76
C ILE A 33 -11.34 -19.25 15.89
N GLU A 34 -11.82 -19.01 17.11
CA GLU A 34 -12.84 -18.01 17.40
C GLU A 34 -12.32 -16.60 17.08
N CYS A 35 -13.18 -15.79 16.46
CA CYS A 35 -12.85 -14.44 16.04
C CYS A 35 -12.54 -13.54 17.25
N PRO A 36 -11.43 -12.79 17.22
CA PRO A 36 -11.08 -11.89 18.32
C PRO A 36 -12.15 -10.82 18.48
N LYS A 37 -12.33 -10.30 19.70
CA LYS A 37 -13.27 -9.19 19.91
C LYS A 37 -12.66 -7.91 19.35
N VAL A 38 -13.51 -7.10 18.71
CA VAL A 38 -13.11 -5.86 18.01
C VAL A 38 -12.29 -4.90 18.89
N HIS A 39 -12.57 -4.81 20.19
CA HIS A 39 -11.85 -3.92 21.11
C HIS A 39 -10.41 -4.36 21.39
N GLU A 40 -10.12 -5.66 21.49
CA GLU A 40 -8.79 -6.17 21.85
C GLU A 40 -7.73 -5.87 20.78
N ARG A 41 -8.13 -5.73 19.51
CA ARG A 41 -7.24 -5.43 18.38
C ARG A 41 -7.20 -3.94 18.00
N LEU A 42 -8.20 -3.15 18.40
CA LEU A 42 -8.27 -1.71 18.09
C LEU A 42 -7.47 -0.82 19.04
N ASP A 43 -7.17 -1.29 20.25
CA ASP A 43 -6.50 -0.50 21.28
C ASP A 43 -5.09 -0.04 20.88
N LEU A 44 -4.35 -0.88 20.14
CA LEU A 44 -3.00 -0.56 19.67
C LEU A 44 -3.01 0.53 18.57
N PRO A 45 -3.79 0.40 17.47
CA PRO A 45 -3.95 1.49 16.49
C PRO A 45 -4.44 2.78 17.13
N LEU A 46 -5.51 2.71 17.92
CA LEU A 46 -6.12 3.88 18.55
C LEU A 46 -5.16 4.53 19.54
N GLY A 47 -4.33 3.75 20.23
CA GLY A 47 -3.25 4.24 21.08
C GLY A 47 -2.17 4.98 20.30
N ILE A 48 -1.74 4.47 19.14
CA ILE A 48 -0.73 5.12 18.29
C ILE A 48 -1.29 6.41 17.66
N PHE A 49 -2.47 6.36 17.06
CA PHE A 49 -3.11 7.53 16.45
C PHE A 49 -3.49 8.57 17.51
N GLY A 50 -4.02 8.13 18.65
CA GLY A 50 -4.31 8.98 19.80
C GLY A 50 -3.05 9.61 20.38
N GLY A 51 -1.96 8.86 20.53
CA GLY A 51 -0.67 9.36 20.99
C GLY A 51 -0.07 10.40 20.05
N LEU A 52 -0.10 10.15 18.73
CA LEU A 52 0.34 11.12 17.72
C LEU A 52 -0.54 12.37 17.74
N PHE A 53 -1.86 12.22 17.87
CA PHE A 53 -2.78 13.33 17.97
C PHE A 53 -2.53 14.18 19.22
N VAL A 54 -2.32 13.56 20.38
CA VAL A 54 -1.98 14.24 21.63
C VAL A 54 -0.63 14.96 21.53
N LEU A 55 0.38 14.34 20.91
CA LEU A 55 1.69 14.97 20.68
C LEU A 55 1.60 16.18 19.75
N LEU A 56 0.82 16.07 18.66
CA LEU A 56 0.59 17.17 17.72
C LEU A 56 -0.24 18.29 18.37
N TRP A 57 -1.27 17.94 19.14
CA TRP A 57 -2.09 18.89 19.88
C TRP A 57 -1.29 19.59 20.98
N PHE A 58 -0.47 18.86 21.74
CA PHE A 58 0.41 19.42 22.76
C PHE A 58 1.49 20.32 22.14
N SER A 59 2.09 19.91 21.01
CA SER A 59 3.02 20.74 20.25
C SER A 59 2.37 22.03 19.77
N TRP A 60 1.14 21.95 19.24
CA TRP A 60 0.36 23.10 18.83
C TRP A 60 0.01 23.99 20.02
N PHE A 61 -0.47 23.43 21.13
CA PHE A 61 -0.83 24.12 22.35
C PHE A 61 0.38 24.85 22.98
N CYS A 62 1.51 24.17 23.12
CA CYS A 62 2.77 24.77 23.56
C CYS A 62 3.25 25.89 22.62
N SER A 63 3.06 25.75 21.31
CA SER A 63 3.42 26.80 20.34
C SER A 63 2.54 28.04 20.42
N GLN A 64 1.30 27.91 20.92
CA GLN A 64 0.36 29.02 21.11
C GLN A 64 0.54 29.73 22.46
N PHE A 65 0.93 29.00 23.52
CA PHE A 65 0.97 29.54 24.89
C PHE A 65 2.38 29.76 25.47
N CYS A 66 3.43 29.08 25.00
CA CYS A 66 4.78 29.29 25.54
C CYS A 66 5.59 30.29 24.72
N GLY A 67 5.64 31.54 25.20
CA GLY A 67 6.54 32.60 24.72
C GLY A 67 8.03 32.35 25.01
N GLU A 68 8.85 32.81 24.06
CA GLU A 68 10.33 32.95 24.03
C GLU A 68 11.24 31.76 24.39
N ARG A 69 11.02 31.02 25.49
CA ARG A 69 11.88 29.88 25.87
C ARG A 69 11.73 28.68 24.92
N LEU A 70 10.53 28.47 24.38
CA LEU A 70 10.26 27.40 23.41
C LEU A 70 10.85 27.71 22.02
N HIS A 71 11.05 28.98 21.66
CA HIS A 71 11.73 29.35 20.42
C HIS A 71 13.17 28.81 20.35
N GLY A 72 13.87 28.75 21.49
CA GLY A 72 15.19 28.14 21.59
C GLY A 72 15.18 26.63 21.36
N LEU A 73 14.19 25.91 21.93
CA LEU A 73 13.99 24.47 21.73
C LEU A 73 13.53 24.16 20.30
N ILE A 74 12.57 24.90 19.75
CA ILE A 74 12.14 24.79 18.35
C ILE A 74 13.30 25.09 17.40
N ALA A 75 14.17 26.06 17.71
CA ALA A 75 15.37 26.34 16.92
C ALA A 75 16.42 25.22 17.04
N LYS A 76 16.55 24.56 18.20
CA LYS A 76 17.39 23.36 18.36
C LYS A 76 16.81 22.18 17.58
N VAL A 77 15.51 21.91 17.69
CA VAL A 77 14.81 20.86 16.93
C VAL A 77 14.90 21.13 15.43
N LYS A 78 14.66 22.36 14.97
CA LYS A 78 14.86 22.75 13.55
C LYS A 78 16.29 22.52 13.08
N ARG A 79 17.30 22.78 13.93
CA ARG A 79 18.71 22.48 13.62
C ARG A 79 18.99 20.99 13.57
N VAL A 80 18.43 20.21 14.49
CA VAL A 80 18.54 18.74 14.49
C VAL A 80 17.84 18.16 13.27
N VAL A 81 16.62 18.59 12.95
CA VAL A 81 15.89 18.22 11.72
C VAL A 81 16.65 18.65 10.48
N ALA A 82 17.32 19.81 10.49
CA ALA A 82 18.17 20.24 9.38
C ALA A 82 19.41 19.34 9.22
N ARG A 83 20.05 18.89 10.32
CA ARG A 83 21.14 17.90 10.28
C ARG A 83 20.64 16.52 9.83
N ILE A 84 19.49 16.05 10.33
CA ILE A 84 18.87 14.79 9.91
C ILE A 84 18.51 14.85 8.42
N ARG A 85 18.05 16.01 7.92
CA ARG A 85 17.85 16.25 6.48
C ARG A 85 19.13 16.18 5.65
N GLN A 86 20.31 16.35 6.24
CA GLN A 86 21.59 16.19 5.51
C GLN A 86 21.98 14.72 5.33
N LEU A 87 21.46 13.83 6.19
CA LEU A 87 21.68 12.39 6.09
C LEU A 87 20.91 11.74 4.94
N ASP A 88 20.02 12.48 4.25
CA ASP A 88 19.16 11.99 3.16
C ASP A 88 18.57 10.60 3.50
N LEU A 89 18.03 10.46 4.70
CA LEU A 89 17.39 9.23 5.17
C LEU A 89 16.12 8.90 4.39
N VAL A 90 15.40 9.94 3.93
CA VAL A 90 14.14 9.79 3.18
C VAL A 90 14.29 8.91 1.93
N PRO A 91 15.22 9.16 0.99
CA PRO A 91 15.39 8.29 -0.18
C PRO A 91 15.75 6.85 0.18
N ARG A 92 16.57 6.66 1.23
CA ARG A 92 16.98 5.32 1.68
C ARG A 92 15.80 4.55 2.25
N CYS A 93 15.03 5.18 3.15
CA CYS A 93 13.80 4.60 3.69
C CYS A 93 12.77 4.34 2.61
N LYS A 94 12.63 5.25 1.63
CA LYS A 94 11.72 5.11 0.49
C LYS A 94 12.08 3.90 -0.35
N LEU A 95 13.35 3.74 -0.71
CA LEU A 95 13.86 2.59 -1.46
C LEU A 95 13.65 1.27 -0.72
N LEU A 96 14.01 1.21 0.56
CA LEU A 96 13.81 0.01 1.37
C LEU A 96 12.31 -0.32 1.47
N PHE A 97 11.47 0.69 1.76
CA PHE A 97 10.02 0.51 1.79
C PHE A 97 9.48 -0.05 0.47
N THR A 98 9.89 0.51 -0.67
CA THR A 98 9.46 0.00 -1.99
C THR A 98 9.92 -1.41 -2.25
N PHE A 99 11.13 -1.77 -1.82
CA PHE A 99 11.68 -3.11 -1.95
C PHE A 99 10.84 -4.10 -1.14
N PHE A 100 10.62 -3.85 0.15
CA PHE A 100 9.84 -4.75 1.01
C PHE A 100 8.37 -4.83 0.61
N GLN A 101 7.80 -3.75 0.08
CA GLN A 101 6.43 -3.75 -0.43
C GLN A 101 6.22 -4.71 -1.61
N VAL A 102 7.24 -4.93 -2.45
CA VAL A 102 7.19 -5.93 -3.53
C VAL A 102 7.64 -7.29 -3.02
N ALA A 103 8.78 -7.32 -2.32
CA ALA A 103 9.41 -8.56 -1.88
C ALA A 103 8.47 -9.40 -1.01
N SER A 104 7.68 -8.78 -0.13
CA SER A 104 6.69 -9.47 0.72
C SER A 104 5.52 -10.11 -0.01
N GLN A 105 5.30 -9.75 -1.28
CA GLN A 105 4.17 -10.23 -2.09
C GLN A 105 4.61 -11.25 -3.14
N ILE A 106 5.90 -11.62 -3.19
CA ILE A 106 6.41 -12.51 -4.24
C ILE A 106 5.82 -13.91 -4.09
N THR A 107 5.84 -14.48 -2.89
CA THR A 107 5.34 -15.85 -2.66
C THR A 107 3.84 -15.96 -2.95
N THR A 108 3.07 -14.92 -2.63
CA THR A 108 1.61 -14.88 -2.85
C THR A 108 1.27 -14.66 -4.33
N VAL A 109 1.89 -13.69 -5.00
CA VAL A 109 1.58 -13.33 -6.40
C VAL A 109 2.06 -14.38 -7.40
N TYR A 110 3.26 -14.93 -7.17
CA TYR A 110 3.91 -15.86 -8.10
C TYR A 110 3.76 -17.33 -7.68
N ASN A 111 3.04 -17.61 -6.59
CA ASN A 111 2.81 -18.96 -6.05
C ASN A 111 4.09 -19.78 -5.84
N VAL A 112 5.16 -19.12 -5.38
CA VAL A 112 6.47 -19.75 -5.17
C VAL A 112 6.53 -20.34 -3.76
N GLN A 113 6.78 -21.65 -3.69
CA GLN A 113 7.04 -22.34 -2.42
C GLN A 113 8.54 -22.40 -2.15
N LEU A 114 8.99 -21.66 -1.15
CA LEU A 114 10.38 -21.69 -0.68
C LEU A 114 10.54 -22.81 0.36
N THR A 115 11.25 -23.88 0.01
CA THR A 115 11.50 -25.02 0.92
C THR A 115 12.84 -24.92 1.64
N GLY A 116 12.90 -25.43 2.87
CA GLY A 116 14.13 -25.54 3.66
C GLY A 116 14.57 -24.23 4.33
N SER A 117 15.87 -24.10 4.58
CA SER A 117 16.46 -22.95 5.30
C SER A 117 16.30 -21.60 4.57
N ALA A 118 16.15 -21.62 3.25
CA ALA A 118 15.89 -20.42 2.46
C ALA A 118 14.49 -19.84 2.73
N GLY A 119 13.49 -20.70 2.95
CA GLY A 119 12.13 -20.29 3.30
C GLY A 119 12.07 -19.61 4.67
N GLU A 120 12.72 -20.19 5.68
CA GLU A 120 12.77 -19.60 7.03
C GLU A 120 13.48 -18.24 7.05
N LEU A 121 14.61 -18.11 6.33
CA LEU A 121 15.32 -16.84 6.23
C LEU A 121 14.46 -15.75 5.56
N TYR A 122 13.77 -16.11 4.48
CA TYR A 122 12.87 -15.21 3.78
C TYR A 122 11.69 -14.81 4.67
N GLN A 123 11.01 -15.77 5.29
CA GLN A 123 9.89 -15.50 6.21
C GLN A 123 10.32 -14.63 7.38
N ASN A 124 11.46 -14.88 8.03
CA ASN A 124 11.95 -14.03 9.12
C ASN A 124 12.30 -12.61 8.66
N SER A 125 12.91 -12.47 7.47
CA SER A 125 13.31 -11.18 6.90
C SER A 125 12.10 -10.35 6.46
N VAL A 126 11.11 -11.00 5.86
CA VAL A 126 9.87 -10.38 5.40
C VAL A 126 8.92 -10.11 6.58
N ALA A 127 8.83 -11.00 7.57
CA ALA A 127 7.98 -10.83 8.75
C ALA A 127 8.39 -9.61 9.59
N PHE A 128 9.68 -9.31 9.71
CA PHE A 128 10.14 -8.09 10.39
C PHE A 128 9.62 -6.81 9.70
N LEU A 129 9.26 -6.89 8.41
CA LEU A 129 8.89 -5.76 7.58
C LEU A 129 7.53 -5.95 6.90
N SER A 130 6.71 -6.88 7.39
CA SER A 130 5.33 -7.12 6.95
C SER A 130 4.44 -5.89 7.16
N TRP A 131 4.85 -4.96 8.04
CA TRP A 131 4.24 -3.63 8.16
C TRP A 131 4.31 -2.80 6.87
N ALA A 132 5.23 -3.10 5.94
CA ALA A 132 5.36 -2.37 4.68
C ALA A 132 4.19 -2.65 3.73
N THR A 133 3.56 -3.81 3.85
CA THR A 133 2.28 -4.15 3.20
C THR A 133 1.20 -4.07 4.26
N ILE A 134 0.66 -2.87 4.43
CA ILE A 134 -0.41 -2.63 5.40
C ILE A 134 -1.67 -3.37 4.96
N ASP A 135 -1.76 -4.66 5.26
CA ASP A 135 -2.99 -5.45 5.19
C ASP A 135 -3.83 -5.07 6.40
N TRP A 136 -4.47 -3.90 6.28
CA TRP A 136 -5.36 -3.33 7.31
C TRP A 136 -6.40 -4.34 7.79
N ASP A 137 -6.83 -5.25 6.92
CA ASP A 137 -7.76 -6.31 7.26
C ASP A 137 -7.14 -7.28 8.28
N GLY A 138 -5.96 -7.85 8.01
CA GLY A 138 -5.31 -8.76 8.97
C GLY A 138 -4.90 -8.07 10.28
N TRP A 139 -4.51 -6.79 10.21
CA TRP A 139 -4.04 -6.04 11.38
C TRP A 139 -5.16 -5.53 12.29
N LEU A 140 -6.26 -5.01 11.73
CA LEU A 140 -7.41 -4.53 12.51
C LEU A 140 -8.37 -5.67 12.89
N PHE A 141 -8.72 -6.55 11.94
CA PHE A 141 -9.71 -7.60 12.15
C PHE A 141 -9.71 -8.66 11.05
N PRO A 142 -9.42 -9.95 11.34
CA PRO A 142 -9.31 -10.99 10.32
C PRO A 142 -10.48 -10.94 9.34
N GLY A 143 -10.18 -10.82 8.03
CA GLY A 143 -11.20 -10.53 7.02
C GLY A 143 -12.33 -11.58 6.98
N GLN A 144 -12.02 -12.84 7.30
CA GLN A 144 -12.98 -13.94 7.37
C GLN A 144 -13.96 -13.83 8.55
N CYS A 145 -13.62 -13.05 9.58
CA CYS A 145 -14.47 -12.73 10.73
C CYS A 145 -15.47 -11.61 10.44
N ILE A 146 -15.36 -10.92 9.30
CA ILE A 146 -16.34 -9.92 8.90
C ILE A 146 -17.52 -10.65 8.23
N PRO A 147 -18.69 -10.74 8.87
CA PRO A 147 -19.81 -11.56 8.38
C PRO A 147 -20.39 -11.07 7.04
N VAL A 148 -20.03 -9.86 6.61
CA VAL A 148 -20.50 -9.20 5.39
C VAL A 148 -19.72 -9.64 4.13
N GLY A 149 -18.70 -10.51 4.28
CA GLY A 149 -17.96 -11.17 3.20
C GLY A 149 -16.92 -10.31 2.47
N PHE A 150 -16.21 -10.92 1.52
CA PHE A 150 -15.12 -10.30 0.73
C PHE A 150 -15.49 -8.94 0.11
N ARG A 151 -16.74 -8.76 -0.32
CA ARG A 151 -17.22 -7.49 -0.90
C ARG A 151 -17.01 -6.28 0.03
N PHE A 152 -17.36 -6.42 1.31
CA PHE A 152 -17.20 -5.33 2.27
C PHE A 152 -15.73 -5.07 2.57
N ARG A 153 -14.92 -6.13 2.66
CA ARG A 153 -13.47 -6.04 2.82
C ARG A 153 -12.83 -5.24 1.69
N LEU A 154 -13.18 -5.54 0.44
CA LEU A 154 -12.73 -4.78 -0.73
C LEU A 154 -13.13 -3.30 -0.67
N LEU A 155 -14.38 -3.00 -0.26
CA LEU A 155 -14.85 -1.62 -0.09
C LEU A 155 -14.08 -0.88 1.00
N LEU A 156 -13.89 -1.51 2.16
CA LEU A 156 -13.17 -0.91 3.28
C LEU A 156 -11.72 -0.60 2.88
N ARG A 157 -11.03 -1.57 2.28
CA ARG A 157 -9.64 -1.45 1.80
C ARG A 157 -9.49 -0.34 0.77
N ALA A 158 -10.45 -0.19 -0.14
CA ALA A 158 -10.38 0.81 -1.21
C ALA A 158 -10.88 2.21 -0.79
N LEU A 159 -11.86 2.32 0.11
CA LEU A 159 -12.46 3.60 0.54
C LEU A 159 -11.70 4.26 1.69
N LEU A 160 -11.18 3.48 2.65
CA LEU A 160 -10.49 4.04 3.82
C LEU A 160 -9.37 5.02 3.43
N PRO A 161 -8.48 4.69 2.46
CA PRO A 161 -7.45 5.62 2.03
C PRO A 161 -8.01 6.86 1.31
N ILE A 162 -9.14 6.75 0.59
CA ILE A 162 -9.81 7.90 -0.03
C ILE A 162 -10.32 8.84 1.05
N VAL A 163 -10.94 8.29 2.10
CA VAL A 163 -11.40 9.07 3.26
C VAL A 163 -10.23 9.81 3.90
N LEU A 164 -9.07 9.16 4.08
CA LEU A 164 -7.87 9.81 4.60
C LEU A 164 -7.37 10.94 3.68
N LEU A 165 -7.28 10.70 2.37
CA LEU A 165 -6.84 11.68 1.37
C LEU A 165 -7.80 12.88 1.23
N VAL A 166 -9.07 12.74 1.62
CA VAL A 166 -10.05 13.84 1.63
C VAL A 166 -10.10 14.53 3.00
N ALA A 167 -10.02 13.77 4.10
CA ALA A 167 -10.11 14.30 5.45
C ALA A 167 -8.92 15.24 5.77
N ILE A 168 -7.70 14.88 5.35
CA ILE A 168 -6.50 15.71 5.57
C ILE A 168 -6.65 17.12 4.97
N PRO A 169 -6.92 17.29 3.66
CA PRO A 169 -7.08 18.61 3.08
C PRO A 169 -8.30 19.35 3.64
N LEU A 170 -9.41 18.67 3.96
CA LEU A 170 -10.57 19.30 4.61
C LEU A 170 -10.22 19.88 5.98
N CYS A 171 -9.49 19.14 6.82
CA CYS A 171 -9.02 19.62 8.12
C CYS A 171 -8.10 20.83 7.98
N VAL A 172 -7.17 20.81 7.02
CA VAL A 172 -6.26 21.95 6.75
C VAL A 172 -7.05 23.16 6.22
N VAL A 173 -8.00 22.96 5.32
CA VAL A 173 -8.87 24.02 4.80
C VAL A 173 -9.73 24.62 5.92
N ALA A 174 -10.32 23.79 6.78
CA ALA A 174 -11.10 24.25 7.93
C ALA A 174 -10.24 25.09 8.91
N PHE A 175 -9.00 24.66 9.17
CA PHE A 175 -8.05 25.40 10.00
C PHE A 175 -7.71 26.77 9.41
N PHE A 176 -7.42 26.85 8.11
CA PHE A 176 -7.17 28.13 7.44
C PHE A 176 -8.42 29.02 7.37
N GLY A 177 -9.60 28.43 7.17
CA GLY A 177 -10.90 29.11 7.19
C GLY A 177 -11.20 29.72 8.56
N TYR A 178 -10.95 28.97 9.64
CA TYR A 178 -11.08 29.45 11.01
C TYR A 178 -10.11 30.61 11.33
N ARG A 179 -8.85 30.49 10.92
CA ARG A 179 -7.86 31.57 11.08
C ARG A 179 -8.27 32.83 10.32
N ARG A 180 -8.85 32.67 9.13
CA ARG A 180 -9.40 33.78 8.35
C ARG A 180 -10.58 34.44 9.05
N ALA A 181 -11.52 33.66 9.60
CA ALA A 181 -12.66 34.18 10.33
C ALA A 181 -12.24 35.02 11.56
N ARG A 182 -11.11 34.69 12.19
CA ARG A 182 -10.52 35.47 13.30
C ARG A 182 -9.63 36.65 12.86
N GLY A 183 -9.55 36.98 11.57
CA GLY A 183 -8.72 38.08 11.07
C GLY A 183 -7.20 37.83 11.12
N LEU A 184 -6.77 36.60 11.45
CA LEU A 184 -5.36 36.18 11.59
C LEU A 184 -4.80 35.55 10.30
N GLY A 185 -5.50 35.70 9.17
CA GLY A 185 -5.20 35.05 7.89
C GLY A 185 -4.64 36.00 6.84
N THR A 186 -3.82 35.46 5.93
CA THR A 186 -3.30 36.20 4.77
C THR A 186 -4.44 36.61 3.82
N ARG A 187 -4.38 37.83 3.28
CA ARG A 187 -5.41 38.43 2.39
C ARG A 187 -5.45 37.79 0.98
N GLY A 188 -4.65 36.75 0.72
CA GLY A 188 -4.47 36.07 -0.57
C GLY A 188 -5.38 34.84 -0.80
N ARG A 189 -4.96 33.98 -1.74
CA ARG A 189 -5.67 32.73 -2.13
C ARG A 189 -5.48 31.63 -1.08
N TRP A 190 -6.05 31.83 0.10
CA TRP A 190 -5.91 30.95 1.28
C TRP A 190 -6.25 29.47 1.01
N LEU A 191 -7.22 29.18 0.12
CA LEU A 191 -7.55 27.80 -0.30
C LEU A 191 -6.38 27.11 -0.99
N ARG A 192 -5.68 27.80 -1.89
CA ARG A 192 -4.50 27.26 -2.57
C ARG A 192 -3.39 27.00 -1.57
N ASP A 193 -3.18 27.93 -0.64
CA ASP A 193 -2.13 27.81 0.37
C ASP A 193 -2.41 26.62 1.30
N ALA A 194 -3.67 26.42 1.70
CA ALA A 194 -4.11 25.26 2.49
C ALA A 194 -3.85 23.93 1.75
N LEU A 195 -4.23 23.83 0.47
CA LEU A 195 -3.99 22.63 -0.33
C LEU A 195 -2.50 22.35 -0.55
N VAL A 196 -1.67 23.38 -0.74
CA VAL A 196 -0.22 23.25 -0.86
C VAL A 196 0.41 22.72 0.44
N VAL A 197 -0.17 23.06 1.59
CA VAL A 197 0.27 22.55 2.90
C VAL A 197 -0.14 21.09 3.13
N ALA A 198 -1.31 20.67 2.64
CA ALA A 198 -1.79 19.28 2.73
C ALA A 198 -1.07 18.33 1.76
N ALA A 199 -0.71 18.81 0.57
CA ALA A 199 -0.17 17.99 -0.52
C ALA A 199 1.03 17.07 -0.16
N PRO A 200 2.04 17.45 0.64
CA PRO A 200 3.12 16.53 1.04
C PRO A 200 2.60 15.30 1.80
N PHE A 201 1.59 15.48 2.64
CA PHE A 201 0.97 14.38 3.39
C PHE A 201 0.16 13.49 2.46
N ASP A 202 -0.65 14.08 1.58
CA ASP A 202 -1.47 13.33 0.62
C ASP A 202 -0.59 12.51 -0.34
N LEU A 203 0.52 13.07 -0.82
CA LEU A 203 1.49 12.38 -1.67
C LEU A 203 2.18 11.23 -0.91
N PHE A 204 2.50 11.43 0.37
CA PHE A 204 3.09 10.37 1.20
C PHE A 204 2.09 9.23 1.44
N VAL A 205 0.86 9.55 1.83
CA VAL A 205 -0.23 8.58 2.03
C VAL A 205 -0.50 7.81 0.73
N SER A 206 -0.58 8.52 -0.40
CA SER A 206 -0.77 7.90 -1.72
C SER A 206 0.39 6.97 -2.08
N PHE A 207 1.64 7.37 -1.81
CA PHE A 207 2.82 6.55 -2.09
C PHE A 207 2.85 5.24 -1.29
N VAL A 208 2.43 5.27 -0.03
CA VAL A 208 2.37 4.11 0.85
C VAL A 208 1.20 3.20 0.48
N LEU A 209 -0.01 3.77 0.37
CA LEU A 209 -1.24 3.00 0.27
C LEU A 209 -1.57 2.56 -1.15
N CYS A 210 -1.16 3.28 -2.20
CA CYS A 210 -1.56 2.96 -3.57
C CYS A 210 -1.18 1.52 -3.98
N PRO A 211 0.06 1.04 -3.79
CA PRO A 211 0.39 -0.33 -4.19
C PRO A 211 -0.33 -1.37 -3.34
N THR A 212 -0.44 -1.14 -2.03
CA THR A 212 -1.12 -2.05 -1.08
C THR A 212 -2.62 -2.19 -1.37
N VAL A 213 -3.30 -1.10 -1.70
CA VAL A 213 -4.73 -1.10 -2.08
C VAL A 213 -4.90 -1.71 -3.45
N SER A 214 -4.02 -1.38 -4.40
CA SER A 214 -4.06 -1.94 -5.74
C SER A 214 -3.90 -3.46 -5.72
N LYS A 215 -2.96 -4.00 -4.93
CA LYS A 215 -2.79 -5.45 -4.74
C LYS A 215 -4.09 -6.11 -4.29
N GLY A 216 -4.75 -5.58 -3.25
CA GLY A 216 -6.03 -6.11 -2.79
C GLY A 216 -7.17 -6.02 -3.81
N ILE A 217 -7.13 -5.04 -4.71
CA ILE A 217 -8.06 -4.97 -5.83
C ILE A 217 -7.74 -6.08 -6.84
N PHE A 218 -6.45 -6.26 -7.18
CA PHE A 218 -5.99 -7.30 -8.10
C PHE A 218 -6.24 -8.73 -7.60
N ASP A 219 -6.23 -8.94 -6.28
CA ASP A 219 -6.57 -10.23 -5.66
C ASP A 219 -7.97 -10.71 -6.04
N THR A 220 -8.88 -9.81 -6.46
CA THR A 220 -10.22 -10.17 -6.97
C THR A 220 -10.17 -11.12 -8.18
N TRP A 221 -9.09 -11.09 -8.96
CA TRP A 221 -8.92 -11.95 -10.15
C TRP A 221 -8.04 -13.18 -9.86
N ASP A 222 -7.51 -13.34 -8.64
CA ASP A 222 -6.68 -14.49 -8.29
C ASP A 222 -7.56 -15.68 -7.86
N CYS A 223 -8.03 -16.45 -8.84
CA CYS A 223 -8.88 -17.61 -8.61
C CYS A 223 -8.15 -18.92 -8.88
N THR A 224 -8.27 -19.87 -7.96
CA THR A 224 -7.71 -21.23 -8.01
C THR A 224 -8.76 -22.24 -8.44
N LYS A 225 -8.38 -23.24 -9.23
CA LYS A 225 -9.28 -24.31 -9.68
C LYS A 225 -9.16 -25.52 -8.77
N TYR A 226 -10.29 -26.11 -8.40
CA TYR A 226 -10.36 -27.36 -7.66
C TYR A 226 -11.29 -28.34 -8.37
N GLU A 227 -10.88 -29.59 -8.46
CA GLU A 227 -11.70 -30.70 -8.93
C GLU A 227 -12.45 -31.29 -7.73
N LEU A 228 -13.78 -31.20 -7.71
CA LEU A 228 -14.58 -31.61 -6.55
C LEU A 228 -14.90 -33.10 -6.53
N ASP A 229 -15.09 -33.71 -7.70
CA ASP A 229 -15.43 -35.11 -7.85
C ASP A 229 -14.69 -35.70 -9.07
N GLY A 230 -13.65 -36.50 -8.82
CA GLY A 230 -12.87 -37.15 -9.88
C GLY A 230 -13.63 -38.19 -10.72
N ALA A 231 -14.89 -38.49 -10.35
CA ALA A 231 -15.77 -39.39 -11.10
C ALA A 231 -16.68 -38.66 -12.10
N THR A 232 -17.03 -37.39 -11.84
CA THR A 232 -17.92 -36.58 -12.69
C THR A 232 -17.17 -35.47 -13.44
N GLY A 233 -15.95 -35.13 -12.99
CA GLY A 233 -15.15 -34.05 -13.57
C GLY A 233 -15.72 -32.65 -13.30
N ASP A 234 -16.50 -32.47 -12.22
CA ASP A 234 -17.02 -31.14 -11.84
C ASP A 234 -15.87 -30.28 -11.30
N VAL A 235 -15.46 -29.29 -12.10
CA VAL A 235 -14.40 -28.32 -11.76
C VAL A 235 -15.05 -27.02 -11.32
N ARG A 236 -14.67 -26.52 -10.14
CA ARG A 236 -15.08 -25.17 -9.68
C ARG A 236 -13.85 -24.35 -9.32
N THR A 237 -13.98 -23.05 -9.51
CA THR A 237 -12.93 -22.09 -9.21
C THR A 237 -13.33 -21.23 -8.03
N PHE A 238 -12.41 -21.05 -7.09
CA PHE A 238 -12.62 -20.28 -5.86
C PHE A 238 -11.60 -19.15 -5.79
N LEU A 239 -11.94 -18.09 -5.08
CA LEU A 239 -11.04 -16.97 -4.86
C LEU A 239 -9.95 -17.39 -3.87
N ASN A 240 -8.68 -17.19 -4.21
CA ASN A 240 -7.54 -17.63 -3.40
C ASN A 240 -7.51 -16.95 -2.01
N GLU A 241 -7.85 -15.65 -1.98
CA GLU A 241 -7.91 -14.85 -0.74
C GLU A 241 -9.12 -15.19 0.16
N ASP A 242 -10.22 -15.72 -0.42
CA ASP A 242 -11.41 -16.14 0.34
C ASP A 242 -12.12 -17.30 -0.37
N LEU A 243 -11.78 -18.52 0.06
CA LEU A 243 -12.32 -19.77 -0.49
C LEU A 243 -13.84 -19.94 -0.30
N ARG A 244 -14.54 -19.01 0.36
CA ARG A 244 -16.01 -18.95 0.38
C ARG A 244 -16.59 -18.41 -0.93
N VAL A 245 -15.82 -17.63 -1.69
CA VAL A 245 -16.26 -16.99 -2.93
C VAL A 245 -15.94 -17.88 -4.13
N VAL A 246 -16.99 -18.28 -4.85
CA VAL A 246 -16.86 -19.04 -6.11
C VAL A 246 -16.67 -18.07 -7.28
N CYS A 247 -15.56 -18.20 -8.00
CA CYS A 247 -15.25 -17.38 -9.18
C CYS A 247 -15.90 -17.91 -10.47
N GLY A 248 -16.15 -19.22 -10.55
CA GLY A 248 -16.65 -19.88 -11.76
C GLY A 248 -16.84 -21.38 -11.59
N GLY A 249 -17.56 -21.98 -12.53
CA GLY A 249 -17.99 -23.39 -12.51
C GLY A 249 -19.24 -23.57 -13.38
N ASN A 250 -19.97 -24.67 -13.18
CA ASN A 250 -21.20 -24.95 -13.93
C ASN A 250 -22.34 -23.94 -13.68
N ASP A 251 -22.32 -23.25 -12.54
CA ASP A 251 -23.18 -22.11 -12.25
C ASP A 251 -22.32 -20.84 -12.12
N HIS A 252 -22.63 -19.78 -12.88
CA HIS A 252 -22.01 -18.47 -12.72
C HIS A 252 -22.68 -17.70 -11.57
N PRO A 253 -22.01 -17.48 -10.42
CA PRO A 253 -22.66 -16.83 -9.28
C PRO A 253 -22.72 -15.31 -9.49
N GLU A 254 -23.94 -14.74 -9.47
CA GLU A 254 -24.17 -13.28 -9.54
C GLU A 254 -23.37 -12.47 -8.49
N GLN A 255 -23.00 -13.10 -7.38
CA GLN A 255 -22.22 -12.47 -6.31
C GLN A 255 -20.81 -12.07 -6.78
N TYR A 256 -20.16 -12.92 -7.57
CA TYR A 256 -18.82 -12.65 -8.08
C TYR A 256 -18.82 -11.52 -9.12
N ASP A 257 -19.85 -11.42 -9.95
CA ASP A 257 -19.99 -10.31 -10.91
C ASP A 257 -20.14 -8.96 -10.21
N LYS A 258 -20.87 -8.91 -9.10
CA LYS A 258 -20.97 -7.69 -8.27
C LYS A 258 -19.61 -7.29 -7.70
N ILE A 259 -18.80 -8.25 -7.26
CA ILE A 259 -17.44 -8.00 -6.75
C ILE A 259 -16.53 -7.47 -7.88
N LYS A 260 -16.53 -8.11 -9.05
CA LYS A 260 -15.76 -7.67 -10.22
C LYS A 260 -16.11 -6.25 -10.66
N ASN A 261 -17.39 -5.90 -10.68
CA ASN A 261 -17.83 -4.54 -11.05
C ASN A 261 -17.27 -3.48 -10.09
N ILE A 262 -17.25 -3.77 -8.79
CA ILE A 262 -16.65 -2.90 -7.78
C ILE A 262 -15.13 -2.81 -7.98
N ALA A 263 -14.47 -3.94 -8.24
CA ALA A 263 -13.04 -3.99 -8.50
C ALA A 263 -12.64 -3.17 -9.73
N TYR A 264 -13.37 -3.26 -10.85
CA TYR A 264 -13.13 -2.43 -12.04
C TYR A 264 -13.23 -0.93 -11.76
N PHE A 265 -14.22 -0.51 -10.97
CA PHE A 265 -14.35 0.90 -10.57
C PHE A 265 -13.12 1.37 -9.80
N PHE A 266 -12.64 0.59 -8.83
CA PHE A 266 -11.45 0.96 -8.04
C PHE A 266 -10.14 0.78 -8.80
N LEU A 267 -10.08 -0.10 -9.80
CA LEU A 267 -8.95 -0.24 -10.71
C LEU A 267 -8.69 1.07 -11.47
N LEU A 268 -9.76 1.77 -11.90
CA LEU A 268 -9.62 3.08 -12.55
C LEU A 268 -9.07 4.15 -11.59
N ILE A 269 -9.41 4.08 -10.30
CA ILE A 269 -9.04 5.09 -9.30
C ILE A 269 -7.61 4.89 -8.81
N TRP A 270 -7.24 3.65 -8.48
CA TRP A 270 -6.00 3.34 -7.78
C TRP A 270 -4.83 3.05 -8.74
N PRO A 271 -4.72 1.86 -9.36
CA PRO A 271 -3.58 1.53 -10.20
C PRO A 271 -3.48 2.38 -11.47
N ILE A 272 -4.57 2.97 -11.95
CA ILE A 272 -4.56 3.87 -13.13
C ILE A 272 -4.61 5.34 -12.70
N GLY A 273 -5.55 5.71 -11.85
CA GLY A 273 -5.79 7.11 -11.47
C GLY A 273 -4.61 7.75 -10.73
N MET A 274 -3.99 7.04 -9.78
CA MET A 274 -2.90 7.62 -8.99
C MET A 274 -1.65 7.97 -9.82
N PRO A 275 -1.12 7.09 -10.71
CA PRO A 275 -0.05 7.47 -11.62
C PRO A 275 -0.40 8.68 -12.50
N LEU A 276 -1.63 8.74 -13.01
CA LEU A 276 -2.10 9.86 -13.84
C LEU A 276 -2.16 11.17 -13.05
N ILE A 277 -2.71 11.15 -11.83
CA ILE A 277 -2.72 12.32 -10.93
C ILE A 277 -1.30 12.77 -10.64
N GLY A 278 -0.39 11.83 -10.34
CA GLY A 278 1.03 12.12 -10.14
C GLY A 278 1.66 12.83 -11.34
N MET A 279 1.42 12.35 -12.56
CA MET A 279 1.88 13.02 -13.78
C MET A 279 1.27 14.41 -13.95
N LEU A 280 -0.05 14.55 -13.77
CA LEU A 280 -0.75 15.83 -13.91
C LEU A 280 -0.26 16.89 -12.92
N VAL A 281 0.16 16.48 -11.72
CA VAL A 281 0.76 17.36 -10.71
C VAL A 281 2.21 17.74 -11.08
N LEU A 282 2.98 16.82 -11.67
CA LEU A 282 4.39 17.04 -12.01
C LEU A 282 4.61 17.82 -13.33
N LEU A 283 3.73 17.68 -14.33
CA LEU A 283 3.91 18.31 -15.64
C LEU A 283 3.95 19.86 -15.59
N PRO A 284 3.07 20.55 -14.84
CA PRO A 284 3.09 22.01 -14.75
C PRO A 284 4.36 22.55 -14.06
N ILE A 285 4.90 21.80 -13.10
CA ILE A 285 6.08 22.22 -12.34
C ILE A 285 7.39 21.98 -13.10
N ARG A 286 7.40 21.23 -14.22
CA ARG A 286 8.62 20.88 -14.96
C ARG A 286 9.47 22.10 -15.32
N LYS A 287 8.83 23.19 -15.75
CA LYS A 287 9.54 24.42 -16.17
C LYS A 287 10.21 25.08 -14.95
N ALA A 288 9.51 25.12 -13.82
CA ALA A 288 10.04 25.65 -12.56
C ALA A 288 11.20 24.80 -12.02
N LEU A 289 11.13 23.48 -12.15
CA LEU A 289 12.21 22.56 -11.76
C LEU A 289 13.47 22.78 -12.60
N ARG A 290 13.34 22.92 -13.93
CA ARG A 290 14.49 23.18 -14.83
C ARG A 290 15.14 24.53 -14.55
N GLN A 291 14.36 25.53 -14.16
CA GLN A 291 14.85 26.87 -13.83
C GLN A 291 15.28 27.00 -12.36
N ASN A 292 15.27 25.91 -11.58
CA ASN A 292 15.57 25.87 -10.15
C ASN A 292 14.80 26.93 -9.33
N ARG A 293 13.54 27.20 -9.72
CA ARG A 293 12.68 28.19 -9.07
C ARG A 293 11.98 27.57 -7.87
N ASN A 294 12.16 28.19 -6.71
CA ASN A 294 11.47 27.82 -5.48
C ASN A 294 10.05 28.38 -5.46
N SER A 295 9.08 27.60 -5.95
CA SER A 295 7.66 27.89 -5.80
C SER A 295 7.02 27.05 -4.68
N PRO A 296 5.93 27.51 -4.03
CA PRO A 296 5.25 26.74 -2.99
C PRO A 296 4.80 25.36 -3.48
N MET A 297 4.32 25.24 -4.73
CA MET A 297 3.94 23.95 -5.32
C MET A 297 5.13 23.02 -5.56
N VAL A 298 6.30 23.56 -5.95
CA VAL A 298 7.54 22.76 -6.10
C VAL A 298 8.00 22.21 -4.75
N GLN A 299 7.82 22.97 -3.66
CA GLN A 299 8.12 22.50 -2.31
C GLN A 299 7.12 21.45 -1.82
N ALA A 300 5.84 21.63 -2.13
CA ALA A 300 4.81 20.67 -1.74
C ALA A 300 4.98 19.30 -2.40
N THR A 301 5.40 19.28 -3.67
CA THR A 301 5.65 18.04 -4.42
C THR A 301 7.06 17.50 -4.24
N ALA A 302 7.86 18.10 -3.34
CA ALA A 302 9.26 17.73 -3.15
C ALA A 302 9.43 16.24 -2.81
N PHE A 303 8.47 15.61 -2.14
CA PHE A 303 8.50 14.17 -1.85
C PHE A 303 8.64 13.29 -3.11
N LEU A 304 8.11 13.75 -4.25
CA LEU A 304 8.06 12.98 -5.50
C LEU A 304 9.31 13.19 -6.37
N HIS A 305 9.88 14.40 -6.39
CA HIS A 305 10.95 14.75 -7.35
C HIS A 305 12.30 15.13 -6.71
N ARG A 306 12.34 15.48 -5.42
CA ARG A 306 13.52 16.13 -4.80
C ARG A 306 14.80 15.31 -4.89
N GLU A 307 14.68 13.99 -4.86
CA GLU A 307 15.77 13.02 -4.81
C GLU A 307 16.37 12.74 -6.20
N TYR A 308 15.59 13.01 -7.25
CA TYR A 308 15.92 12.73 -8.64
C TYR A 308 16.51 13.94 -9.36
N ARG A 309 17.30 13.70 -10.39
CA ARG A 309 17.79 14.77 -11.26
C ARG A 309 16.60 15.49 -11.94
N PRO A 310 16.67 16.81 -12.20
CA PRO A 310 15.55 17.56 -12.78
C PRO A 310 15.05 17.05 -14.14
N THR A 311 15.86 16.27 -14.87
CA THR A 311 15.49 15.60 -16.12
C THR A 311 14.57 14.38 -15.89
N TYR A 312 14.73 13.71 -14.75
CA TYR A 312 14.04 12.48 -14.36
C TYR A 312 13.07 12.70 -13.19
N PHE A 313 12.43 13.87 -13.13
CA PHE A 313 11.50 14.24 -12.06
C PHE A 313 10.28 13.29 -11.93
N TRP A 314 9.98 12.52 -12.98
CA TRP A 314 8.88 11.56 -13.09
C TRP A 314 9.28 10.14 -12.67
N TRP A 315 10.53 9.92 -12.24
CA TRP A 315 11.06 8.59 -11.94
C TRP A 315 10.27 7.85 -10.86
N ASP A 316 9.77 8.57 -9.85
CA ASP A 316 8.97 7.96 -8.79
C ASP A 316 7.70 7.28 -9.32
N LEU A 317 7.15 7.80 -10.43
CA LEU A 317 5.99 7.21 -11.09
C LEU A 317 6.36 5.96 -11.87
N ILE A 318 7.57 5.89 -12.47
CA ILE A 318 8.07 4.64 -13.08
C ILE A 318 8.22 3.58 -12.00
N SER A 319 8.81 3.94 -10.86
CA SER A 319 8.96 3.03 -9.72
C SER A 319 7.60 2.58 -9.17
N LEU A 320 6.60 3.46 -9.13
CA LEU A 320 5.23 3.08 -8.79
C LEU A 320 4.62 2.12 -9.83
N LEU A 321 4.74 2.41 -11.12
CA LEU A 321 4.22 1.56 -12.19
C LEU A 321 4.84 0.16 -12.16
N GLN A 322 6.16 0.08 -11.95
CA GLN A 322 6.86 -1.20 -11.80
C GLN A 322 6.28 -2.01 -10.63
N ARG A 323 6.09 -1.38 -9.46
CA ARG A 323 5.47 -2.05 -8.30
C ARG A 323 4.08 -2.56 -8.64
N LEU A 324 3.24 -1.73 -9.26
CA LEU A 324 1.89 -2.13 -9.68
C LEU A 324 1.90 -3.28 -10.69
N VAL A 325 2.91 -3.35 -11.56
CA VAL A 325 3.06 -4.47 -12.49
C VAL A 325 3.39 -5.75 -11.72
N LEU A 326 4.43 -5.70 -10.88
CA LEU A 326 4.94 -6.85 -10.14
C LEU A 326 3.97 -7.40 -9.09
N THR A 327 3.13 -6.55 -8.48
CA THR A 327 2.19 -6.98 -7.43
C THR A 327 0.76 -7.17 -7.92
N GLY A 328 0.47 -6.88 -9.19
CA GLY A 328 -0.91 -6.64 -9.61
C GLY A 328 -1.22 -6.97 -11.06
N TRP A 329 -0.64 -6.23 -12.01
CA TRP A 329 -0.97 -6.44 -13.43
C TRP A 329 -0.62 -7.86 -13.91
N VAL A 330 0.42 -8.48 -13.36
CA VAL A 330 0.74 -9.89 -13.66
C VAL A 330 -0.42 -10.82 -13.28
N VAL A 331 -1.02 -10.63 -12.10
CA VAL A 331 -2.19 -11.41 -11.63
C VAL A 331 -3.41 -11.18 -12.51
N PHE A 332 -3.64 -9.92 -12.90
CA PHE A 332 -4.78 -9.55 -13.75
C PHE A 332 -4.74 -10.18 -15.13
N PHE A 333 -3.55 -10.27 -15.76
CA PHE A 333 -3.41 -10.78 -17.12
C PHE A 333 -3.18 -12.29 -17.19
N ILE A 334 -2.58 -12.90 -16.16
CA ILE A 334 -2.17 -14.31 -16.19
C ILE A 334 -2.89 -15.08 -15.07
N PRO A 335 -3.66 -16.13 -15.39
CA PRO A 335 -4.28 -17.01 -14.40
C PRO A 335 -3.23 -17.76 -13.55
N ILE A 336 -3.61 -18.22 -12.36
CA ILE A 336 -2.70 -18.92 -11.44
C ILE A 336 -2.21 -20.26 -11.99
N GLU A 337 -2.95 -20.89 -12.90
CA GLU A 337 -2.55 -22.13 -13.60
C GLU A 337 -1.33 -21.95 -14.50
N SER A 338 -1.00 -20.71 -14.84
CA SER A 338 0.15 -20.34 -15.65
C SER A 338 1.19 -19.59 -14.80
N ASP A 339 1.49 -20.14 -13.62
CA ASP A 339 2.48 -19.63 -12.67
C ASP A 339 3.86 -19.42 -13.31
N VAL A 340 4.29 -20.30 -14.21
CA VAL A 340 5.53 -20.16 -14.99
C VAL A 340 5.54 -18.85 -15.79
N TRP A 341 4.42 -18.49 -16.43
CA TRP A 341 4.31 -17.23 -17.17
C TRP A 341 4.27 -16.02 -16.24
N ARG A 342 3.63 -16.14 -15.06
CA ARG A 342 3.69 -15.09 -14.03
C ARG A 342 5.13 -14.79 -13.66
N ILE A 343 5.90 -15.83 -13.29
CA ILE A 343 7.31 -15.72 -12.91
C ILE A 343 8.15 -15.15 -14.06
N PHE A 344 7.95 -15.63 -15.29
CA PHE A 344 8.68 -15.14 -16.45
C PHE A 344 8.47 -13.64 -16.71
N ILE A 345 7.22 -13.16 -16.69
CA ILE A 345 6.92 -11.73 -16.88
C ILE A 345 7.41 -10.89 -15.69
N GLY A 346 7.29 -11.42 -14.46
CA GLY A 346 7.84 -10.80 -13.26
C GLY A 346 9.34 -10.57 -13.37
N LEU A 347 10.09 -11.63 -13.72
CA LEU A 347 11.53 -11.60 -13.92
C LEU A 347 11.95 -10.67 -15.07
N LEU A 348 11.22 -10.70 -16.19
CA LEU A 348 11.48 -9.80 -17.31
C LEU A 348 11.30 -8.32 -16.90
N THR A 349 10.26 -8.04 -16.10
CA THR A 349 9.98 -6.70 -15.58
C THR A 349 11.06 -6.24 -14.59
N THR A 350 11.51 -7.12 -13.68
CA THR A 350 12.55 -6.77 -12.71
C THR A 350 13.91 -6.57 -13.36
N ILE A 351 14.30 -7.40 -14.33
CA ILE A 351 15.54 -7.25 -15.11
C ILE A 351 15.47 -6.00 -16.01
N GLY A 352 14.32 -5.75 -16.64
CA GLY A 352 14.11 -4.56 -17.46
C GLY A 352 14.28 -3.27 -16.64
N TYR A 353 13.69 -3.22 -15.44
CA TYR A 353 13.86 -2.07 -14.55
C TYR A 353 15.28 -1.97 -13.97
N LEU A 354 15.94 -3.10 -13.66
CA LEU A 354 17.36 -3.12 -13.27
C LEU A 354 18.25 -2.51 -14.35
N SER A 355 18.02 -2.89 -15.61
CA SER A 355 18.75 -2.34 -16.76
C SER A 355 18.50 -0.83 -16.89
N LEU A 356 17.25 -0.41 -16.72
CA LEU A 356 16.86 1.00 -16.80
C LEU A 356 17.56 1.84 -15.72
N ILE A 357 17.59 1.37 -14.46
CA ILE A 357 18.21 2.12 -13.37
C ILE A 357 19.73 2.20 -13.50
N GLN A 358 20.37 1.13 -13.99
CA GLN A 358 21.81 1.10 -14.24
C GLN A 358 22.23 2.08 -15.35
N PHE A 359 21.44 2.18 -16.42
CA PHE A 359 21.73 3.10 -17.53
C PHE A 359 21.40 4.56 -17.20
N VAL A 360 20.24 4.81 -16.58
CA VAL A 360 19.73 6.18 -16.37
C VAL A 360 20.36 6.86 -15.17
N GLN A 361 20.66 6.12 -14.09
CA GLN A 361 21.15 6.63 -12.81
C GLN A 361 20.40 7.91 -12.34
N PRO A 362 19.09 7.78 -12.08
CA PRO A 362 18.17 8.91 -11.93
C PRO A 362 18.40 9.73 -10.66
N TYR A 363 19.03 9.14 -9.63
CA TYR A 363 19.26 9.82 -8.35
C TYR A 363 20.38 10.85 -8.46
N LYS A 364 20.28 11.93 -7.67
CA LYS A 364 21.31 12.97 -7.61
C LYS A 364 22.63 12.48 -7.03
N ARG A 365 22.58 11.58 -6.03
CA ARG A 365 23.76 11.02 -5.38
C ARG A 365 24.07 9.61 -5.88
N ALA A 366 25.35 9.30 -6.02
CA ALA A 366 25.81 8.00 -6.51
C ALA A 366 25.57 6.86 -5.51
N ASP A 367 25.70 7.12 -4.20
CA ASP A 367 25.43 6.13 -3.14
C ASP A 367 23.99 5.61 -3.18
N ILE A 368 23.02 6.50 -3.42
CA ILE A 368 21.61 6.13 -3.55
C ILE A 368 21.36 5.36 -4.84
N ASN A 369 22.02 5.71 -5.96
CA ASN A 369 21.94 4.92 -7.19
C ASN A 369 22.45 3.48 -6.95
N THR A 370 23.60 3.33 -6.27
CA THR A 370 24.14 2.00 -5.94
C THR A 370 23.19 1.21 -5.05
N LEU A 371 22.59 1.84 -4.03
CA LEU A 371 21.60 1.20 -3.18
C LEU A 371 20.35 0.77 -3.97
N ALA A 372 19.89 1.61 -4.90
CA ALA A 372 18.74 1.29 -5.74
C ALA A 372 19.02 0.15 -6.72
N ILE A 373 20.23 0.07 -7.27
CA ILE A 373 20.69 -1.07 -8.07
C ILE A 373 20.78 -2.33 -7.21
N ALA A 374 21.36 -2.24 -6.01
CA ALA A 374 21.50 -3.38 -5.10
C ALA A 374 20.15 -3.94 -4.66
N THR A 375 19.21 -3.08 -4.25
CA THR A 375 17.84 -3.50 -3.86
C THR A 375 17.09 -4.14 -5.03
N GLN A 376 17.21 -3.60 -6.24
CA GLN A 376 16.59 -4.19 -7.42
C GLN A 376 17.26 -5.50 -7.82
N PHE A 377 18.58 -5.65 -7.66
CA PHE A 377 19.29 -6.90 -7.87
C PHE A 377 18.86 -7.97 -6.87
N SER A 378 18.71 -7.61 -5.59
CA SER A 378 18.15 -8.51 -4.57
C SER A 378 16.76 -9.01 -4.96
N LEU A 379 15.93 -8.17 -5.58
CA LEU A 379 14.61 -8.56 -6.07
C LEU A 379 14.64 -9.53 -7.27
N VAL A 380 15.74 -9.56 -8.03
CA VAL A 380 15.93 -10.53 -9.13
C VAL A 380 16.42 -11.87 -8.60
N CYS A 381 17.14 -11.86 -7.47
CA CYS A 381 17.66 -13.08 -6.84
C CYS A 381 16.61 -13.84 -6.02
N VAL A 382 15.61 -13.12 -5.50
CA VAL A 382 14.40 -13.70 -4.86
C VAL A 382 13.44 -14.11 -5.97
#